data_AF-A0A1T4NSA3-F1
#
_entry.id   AF-A0A1T4NSA3-F1
#
_cell.length_a   1.000
_cell.length_b   1.000
_cell.length_c   1.000
_cell.angle_alpha   90.00
_cell.angle_beta   90.00
_cell.angle_gamma   90.00
#
_symmetry.space_group_name_H-M   'P 1'
#
loop_
_entity.id
_entity.type
_entity.pdbx_description
1 polymer ?
#
loop_
_entity_poly.entity_id
_entity_poly.type
_entity_poly.pdbx_seq_one_letter_code
_entity_poly.pdbx_strand_id
1 'polypeptide(L)'
;MTGNIKIKNIYYMLSYAYQTLRETGYNNVSTEDFDNIHDLFAAIIIRGVGNQIKRGLYRDYIPREDVLPGLRGQINVSETIKQQSLSQGKLACTYDDFTEDSPHNRALKSTMLMLLRHGNVKSENKKNLRKLLQYFSSVTDIQPTEIRWDSMKYHRNNASYRMLIGICRLAVKGLLLTTDAGTHRLSTWLQDEEMYRLYERFVLSYYQQHHPEYAPRSSYIEWDLWNDADMTYLPTMKTDITLSCGDKKLIIDTKYYGHTMQVNTRYNSTTFISSNIYQIYTYVKNSDKSSTGKVAGVLLYAKTDEEITPNNDFNIGGNRISLKTLDLNREWHSITEELDNLCAWLDSNK
;
A
#
# COMPACT_ATOMS: atom_id res chain seq x y z
N MET A 1 20.51 20.83 4.32
CA MET A 1 19.81 20.42 3.09
C MET A 1 19.03 19.18 3.45
N THR A 2 17.71 19.28 3.58
CA THR A 2 16.81 18.25 4.15
C THR A 2 16.47 17.19 3.09
N GLY A 3 16.68 15.91 3.42
CA GLY A 3 16.78 14.77 2.52
C GLY A 3 15.43 14.19 2.10
N ASN A 4 14.94 14.68 0.96
CA ASN A 4 13.74 14.20 0.32
C ASN A 4 13.96 12.78 -0.25
N ILE A 5 13.10 11.79 0.08
CA ILE A 5 13.16 10.43 -0.50
C ILE A 5 13.29 10.55 -2.01
N LYS A 6 14.30 9.89 -2.58
CA LYS A 6 14.46 9.84 -4.03
C LYS A 6 13.20 9.23 -4.64
N ILE A 7 12.50 9.98 -5.49
CA ILE A 7 11.26 9.53 -6.14
C ILE A 7 11.49 8.22 -6.92
N LYS A 8 12.70 8.05 -7.47
CA LYS A 8 13.16 6.80 -8.08
C LYS A 8 13.11 5.60 -7.14
N ASN A 9 13.46 5.77 -5.86
CA ASN A 9 13.38 4.71 -4.86
C ASN A 9 11.93 4.36 -4.51
N ILE A 10 11.02 5.34 -4.56
CA ILE A 10 9.57 5.08 -4.42
C ILE A 10 9.07 4.24 -5.61
N TYR A 11 9.50 4.55 -6.84
CA TYR A 11 9.19 3.70 -8.00
C TYR A 11 9.73 2.28 -7.81
N TYR A 12 10.96 2.11 -7.33
CA TYR A 12 11.50 0.78 -7.06
C TYR A 12 10.67 0.04 -6.01
N MET A 13 10.36 0.66 -4.86
CA MET A 13 9.47 0.06 -3.85
C MET A 13 8.12 -0.36 -4.45
N LEU A 14 7.50 0.50 -5.26
CA LEU A 14 6.27 0.18 -5.99
C LEU A 14 6.45 -1.02 -6.92
N SER A 15 7.60 -1.14 -7.59
CA SER A 15 7.88 -2.27 -8.49
C SER A 15 8.03 -3.60 -7.76
N TYR A 16 8.52 -3.61 -6.51
CA TYR A 16 8.51 -4.80 -5.64
C TYR A 16 7.09 -5.11 -5.17
N ALA A 17 6.38 -4.08 -4.71
CA ALA A 17 5.03 -4.20 -4.20
C ALA A 17 3.98 -4.59 -5.27
N TYR A 18 4.20 -4.22 -6.53
CA TYR A 18 3.33 -4.49 -7.65
C TYR A 18 4.15 -5.03 -8.83
N GLN A 19 4.29 -6.35 -8.92
CA GLN A 19 5.11 -7.03 -9.93
C GLN A 19 4.82 -6.59 -11.38
N THR A 20 3.57 -6.19 -11.70
CA THR A 20 3.17 -5.65 -13.00
C THR A 20 4.00 -4.45 -13.45
N LEU A 21 4.54 -3.65 -12.53
CA LEU A 21 5.39 -2.50 -12.85
C LEU A 21 6.77 -2.88 -13.36
N ARG A 22 7.15 -4.17 -13.31
CA ARG A 22 8.40 -4.68 -13.87
C ARG A 22 8.24 -5.32 -15.24
N GLU A 23 7.00 -5.44 -15.72
CA GLU A 23 6.76 -5.89 -17.08
C GLU A 23 7.36 -4.88 -18.06
N THR A 24 7.81 -5.35 -19.23
CA THR A 24 8.47 -4.55 -20.28
C THR A 24 7.72 -3.28 -20.66
N GLY A 25 6.40 -3.25 -20.40
CA GLY A 25 5.55 -2.08 -20.54
C GLY A 25 5.99 -0.86 -19.72
N TYR A 26 6.73 -1.00 -18.63
CA TYR A 26 7.05 0.08 -17.70
C TYR A 26 8.52 0.51 -17.67
N ASN A 27 9.38 -0.09 -18.50
CA ASN A 27 10.83 0.18 -18.53
C ASN A 27 11.15 1.66 -18.73
N ASN A 28 10.38 2.39 -19.55
CA ASN A 28 10.64 3.81 -19.77
C ASN A 28 10.38 4.64 -18.50
N VAL A 29 9.46 4.21 -17.63
CA VAL A 29 9.14 4.89 -16.37
C VAL A 29 10.26 4.65 -15.35
N SER A 30 10.92 3.49 -15.35
CA SER A 30 12.05 3.22 -14.43
C SER A 30 13.30 4.04 -14.78
N THR A 31 13.47 4.39 -16.05
CA THR A 31 14.61 5.16 -16.57
C THR A 31 14.40 6.67 -16.55
N GLU A 32 13.16 7.14 -16.41
CA GLU A 32 12.85 8.58 -16.38
C GLU A 32 13.14 9.16 -14.99
N ASP A 33 13.78 10.33 -14.97
CA ASP A 33 13.93 11.12 -13.75
C ASP A 33 12.67 11.97 -13.51
N PHE A 34 12.12 11.83 -12.31
CA PHE A 34 10.93 12.56 -11.86
C PHE A 34 11.31 13.54 -10.76
N ASP A 35 11.04 14.82 -11.00
CA ASP A 35 11.21 15.88 -10.00
C ASP A 35 10.08 15.88 -8.95
N ASN A 36 8.93 15.29 -9.31
CA ASN A 36 7.75 15.25 -8.46
C ASN A 36 7.01 13.92 -8.56
N ILE A 37 6.58 13.40 -7.42
CA ILE A 37 5.87 12.12 -7.30
C ILE A 37 4.51 12.09 -8.00
N HIS A 38 3.82 13.22 -8.13
CA HIS A 38 2.58 13.30 -8.89
C HIS A 38 2.80 13.01 -10.37
N ASP A 39 3.95 13.43 -10.90
CA ASP A 39 4.33 13.16 -12.28
C ASP A 39 4.70 11.69 -12.48
N LEU A 40 5.39 11.09 -11.50
CA LEU A 40 5.63 9.64 -11.45
C LEU A 40 4.31 8.86 -11.47
N PHE A 41 3.35 9.22 -10.61
CA PHE A 41 2.05 8.57 -10.58
C PHE A 41 1.27 8.77 -11.89
N ALA A 42 1.32 9.97 -12.47
CA ALA A 42 0.73 10.22 -13.78
C ALA A 42 1.33 9.29 -14.84
N ALA A 43 2.65 9.16 -14.92
CA ALA A 43 3.33 8.29 -15.88
C ALA A 43 2.91 6.81 -15.70
N ILE A 44 2.89 6.31 -14.46
CA ILE A 44 2.45 4.93 -14.15
C ILE A 44 0.99 4.72 -14.56
N ILE A 45 0.10 5.64 -14.18
CA ILE A 45 -1.35 5.56 -14.48
C ILE A 45 -1.60 5.65 -15.98
N ILE A 46 -0.93 6.56 -16.70
CA ILE A 46 -1.06 6.69 -18.16
C ILE A 46 -0.77 5.35 -18.83
N ARG A 47 0.32 4.70 -18.43
CA ARG A 47 0.72 3.43 -19.02
C ARG A 47 -0.24 2.30 -18.64
N GLY A 48 -0.62 2.21 -17.38
CA GLY A 48 -1.50 1.13 -16.91
C GLY A 48 -2.93 1.26 -17.43
N VAL A 49 -3.50 2.47 -17.43
CA VAL A 49 -4.82 2.74 -18.00
C VAL A 49 -4.81 2.53 -19.51
N GLY A 50 -3.75 2.96 -20.20
CA GLY A 50 -3.59 2.67 -21.63
C GLY A 50 -3.59 1.17 -21.94
N ASN A 51 -2.91 0.37 -21.12
CA ASN A 51 -2.95 -1.10 -21.23
C ASN A 51 -4.34 -1.68 -20.88
N GLN A 52 -5.01 -1.11 -19.88
CA GLN A 52 -6.35 -1.55 -19.49
C GLN A 52 -7.40 -1.25 -20.57
N ILE A 53 -7.35 -0.08 -21.20
CA ILE A 53 -8.23 0.27 -22.33
C ILE A 53 -8.07 -0.72 -23.49
N LYS A 54 -6.83 -1.11 -23.81
CA LYS A 54 -6.57 -2.13 -24.85
C LYS A 54 -7.17 -3.50 -24.52
N ARG A 55 -7.31 -3.83 -23.24
CA ARG A 55 -7.97 -5.07 -22.77
C ARG A 55 -9.50 -4.92 -22.68
N GLY A 56 -10.01 -3.69 -22.73
CA GLY A 56 -11.39 -3.35 -22.42
C GLY A 56 -11.54 -2.88 -20.96
N LEU A 57 -12.37 -1.85 -20.75
CA LEU A 57 -12.70 -1.40 -19.40
C LEU A 57 -13.54 -2.47 -18.70
N TYR A 58 -13.24 -2.73 -17.43
CA TYR A 58 -14.00 -3.66 -16.62
C TYR A 58 -15.45 -3.20 -16.50
N ARG A 59 -16.37 -4.11 -16.83
CA ARG A 59 -17.81 -3.93 -16.69
C ARG A 59 -18.30 -4.76 -15.52
N ASP A 60 -19.23 -4.18 -14.77
CA ASP A 60 -19.85 -4.86 -13.64
C ASP A 60 -21.37 -4.75 -13.74
N TYR A 61 -22.03 -5.69 -13.08
CA TYR A 61 -23.47 -5.65 -12.86
C TYR A 61 -23.75 -4.73 -11.68
N ILE A 62 -24.30 -3.55 -11.95
CA ILE A 62 -24.66 -2.59 -10.91
C ILE A 62 -26.17 -2.61 -10.76
N PRO A 63 -26.70 -2.82 -9.53
CA PRO A 63 -28.12 -2.77 -9.29
C PRO A 63 -28.64 -1.35 -9.56
N ARG A 64 -29.68 -1.26 -10.37
CA ARG A 64 -30.38 -0.03 -10.75
C ARG A 64 -31.85 -0.16 -10.39
N GLU A 65 -32.42 0.96 -9.99
CA GLU A 65 -33.85 1.12 -9.78
C GLU A 65 -34.33 2.26 -10.68
N ASP A 66 -35.26 1.99 -11.61
CA ASP A 66 -35.83 3.00 -12.51
C ASP A 66 -37.33 2.77 -12.73
N VAL A 67 -38.03 3.84 -13.10
CA VAL A 67 -39.44 3.79 -13.53
C VAL A 67 -39.50 3.76 -15.05
N LEU A 68 -39.85 2.60 -15.61
CA LEU A 68 -39.75 2.31 -17.05
C LEU A 68 -41.12 2.01 -17.66
N PRO A 69 -41.36 2.33 -18.95
CA PRO A 69 -42.62 2.02 -19.65
C PRO A 69 -42.81 0.52 -19.96
N GLY A 70 -41.89 -0.34 -19.54
CA GLY A 70 -41.94 -1.77 -19.75
C GLY A 70 -41.14 -2.50 -18.67
N LEU A 71 -41.34 -3.81 -18.57
CA LEU A 71 -40.68 -4.65 -17.58
C LEU A 71 -39.19 -4.84 -17.92
N ARG A 72 -38.32 -4.46 -16.99
CA ARG A 72 -36.89 -4.80 -17.01
C ARG A 72 -36.48 -5.36 -15.65
N GLY A 73 -35.97 -6.60 -15.59
CA GLY A 73 -35.63 -7.24 -14.31
C GLY A 73 -36.86 -7.54 -13.44
N GLN A 74 -36.79 -7.20 -12.15
CA GLN A 74 -37.84 -7.45 -11.17
C GLN A 74 -38.70 -6.20 -10.94
N ILE A 75 -40.01 -6.36 -10.79
CA ILE A 75 -40.92 -5.25 -10.46
C ILE A 75 -40.84 -4.98 -8.95
N ASN A 76 -40.57 -3.74 -8.59
CA ASN A 76 -40.82 -3.25 -7.24
C ASN A 76 -42.28 -2.79 -7.15
N VAL A 77 -43.16 -3.72 -6.78
CA VAL A 77 -44.62 -3.47 -6.71
C VAL A 77 -44.94 -2.36 -5.70
N SER A 78 -44.24 -2.34 -4.56
CA SER A 78 -44.43 -1.33 -3.52
C SER A 78 -44.14 0.08 -4.02
N GLU A 79 -42.97 0.29 -4.66
CA GLU A 79 -42.62 1.60 -5.24
C GLU A 79 -43.51 1.96 -6.44
N THR A 80 -43.89 0.99 -7.27
CA THR A 80 -44.81 1.21 -8.41
C THR A 80 -46.17 1.75 -7.95
N ILE A 81 -46.73 1.19 -6.86
CA ILE A 81 -48.00 1.65 -6.28
C ILE A 81 -47.81 3.02 -5.64
N LYS A 82 -46.76 3.19 -4.82
CA LYS A 82 -46.47 4.43 -4.09
C LYS A 82 -46.26 5.63 -5.01
N GLN A 83 -45.59 5.42 -6.15
CA GLN A 83 -45.35 6.46 -7.16
C GLN A 83 -46.47 6.57 -8.20
N GLN A 84 -47.53 5.76 -8.08
CA GLN A 84 -48.66 5.69 -9.02
C GLN A 84 -48.22 5.48 -10.48
N SER A 85 -47.08 4.82 -10.72
CA SER A 85 -46.47 4.72 -12.05
C SER A 85 -47.33 3.92 -13.05
N LEU A 86 -48.15 2.99 -12.54
CA LEU A 86 -49.07 2.18 -13.34
C LEU A 86 -50.06 3.01 -14.16
N SER A 87 -50.59 4.11 -13.59
CA SER A 87 -51.54 4.99 -14.29
C SER A 87 -50.90 5.75 -15.45
N GLN A 88 -49.56 5.84 -15.46
CA GLN A 88 -48.75 6.43 -16.51
C GLN A 88 -48.18 5.40 -17.48
N GLY A 89 -48.59 4.12 -17.37
CA GLY A 89 -48.06 3.02 -18.18
C GLY A 89 -46.61 2.66 -17.86
N LYS A 90 -46.15 2.91 -16.63
CA LYS A 90 -44.78 2.63 -16.19
C LYS A 90 -44.73 1.72 -14.96
N LEU A 91 -43.60 1.06 -14.74
CA LEU A 91 -43.32 0.17 -13.62
C LEU A 91 -42.01 0.58 -12.97
N ALA A 92 -41.97 0.63 -11.62
CA ALA A 92 -40.72 0.72 -10.90
C ALA A 92 -40.04 -0.66 -10.94
N CYS A 93 -38.84 -0.70 -11.51
CA CYS A 93 -38.12 -1.92 -11.83
C CYS A 93 -36.72 -1.89 -11.21
N THR A 94 -36.34 -3.00 -10.58
CA THR A 94 -34.98 -3.29 -10.11
C THR A 94 -34.30 -4.25 -11.08
N TYR A 95 -33.14 -3.87 -11.61
CA TYR A 95 -32.39 -4.69 -12.56
C TYR A 95 -30.90 -4.44 -12.46
N ASP A 96 -30.10 -5.41 -12.90
CA ASP A 96 -28.66 -5.26 -12.95
C ASP A 96 -28.23 -4.74 -14.33
N ASP A 97 -27.59 -3.57 -14.35
CA ASP A 97 -27.08 -2.96 -15.58
C ASP A 97 -25.60 -3.33 -15.76
N PHE A 98 -25.27 -3.94 -16.90
CA PHE A 98 -23.90 -4.33 -17.23
C PHE A 98 -23.15 -3.15 -17.83
N THR A 99 -22.45 -2.40 -16.98
CA THR A 99 -21.92 -1.07 -17.32
C THR A 99 -20.44 -0.93 -17.02
N GLU A 100 -19.77 -0.07 -17.79
CA GLU A 100 -18.39 0.37 -17.52
C GLU A 100 -18.32 1.34 -16.34
N ASP A 101 -19.46 1.83 -15.84
CA ASP A 101 -19.55 2.77 -14.72
C ASP A 101 -19.31 2.10 -13.34
N SER A 102 -18.28 1.25 -13.27
CA SER A 102 -17.87 0.50 -12.08
C SER A 102 -17.08 1.38 -11.09
N PRO A 103 -17.06 1.03 -9.79
CA PRO A 103 -16.27 1.76 -8.79
C PRO A 103 -14.79 1.90 -9.16
N HIS A 104 -14.23 0.87 -9.81
CA HIS A 104 -12.84 0.85 -10.27
C HIS A 104 -12.60 1.91 -11.35
N ASN A 105 -13.48 1.99 -12.36
CA ASN A 105 -13.34 2.96 -13.44
C ASN A 105 -13.61 4.39 -12.95
N ARG A 106 -14.58 4.59 -12.04
CA ARG A 106 -14.83 5.90 -11.41
C ARG A 106 -13.60 6.39 -10.64
N ALA A 107 -12.93 5.51 -9.90
CA ALA A 107 -11.71 5.84 -9.18
C ALA A 107 -10.55 6.20 -10.11
N LEU A 108 -10.36 5.47 -11.22
CA LEU A 108 -9.38 5.82 -12.25
C LEU A 108 -9.67 7.19 -12.86
N LYS A 109 -10.92 7.42 -13.29
CA LYS A 109 -11.35 8.69 -13.89
C LYS A 109 -11.12 9.86 -12.95
N SER A 110 -11.58 9.73 -11.70
CA SER A 110 -11.41 10.74 -10.65
C SER A 110 -9.94 11.06 -10.39
N THR A 111 -9.09 10.04 -10.29
CA THR A 111 -7.64 10.22 -10.10
C THR A 111 -6.98 10.92 -11.29
N MET A 112 -7.32 10.51 -12.53
CA MET A 112 -6.77 11.16 -13.73
C MET A 112 -7.19 12.63 -13.84
N LEU A 113 -8.45 12.96 -13.50
CA LEU A 113 -8.94 14.34 -13.47
C LEU A 113 -8.22 15.17 -12.40
N MET A 114 -7.97 14.58 -11.23
CA MET A 114 -7.23 15.23 -10.14
C MET A 114 -5.77 15.53 -10.56
N LEU A 115 -5.06 14.55 -11.12
CA LEU A 115 -3.69 14.73 -11.61
C LEU A 115 -3.61 15.75 -12.75
N LEU A 116 -4.61 15.79 -13.63
CA LEU A 116 -4.68 16.75 -14.73
C LEU A 116 -4.70 18.21 -14.23
N ARG A 117 -5.35 18.46 -13.10
CA ARG A 117 -5.47 19.79 -12.47
C ARG A 117 -4.24 20.17 -11.65
N HIS A 118 -3.38 19.21 -11.30
CA HIS A 118 -2.24 19.46 -10.42
C HIS A 118 -1.11 20.22 -11.13
N GLY A 119 -0.52 21.22 -10.46
CA GLY A 119 0.52 22.09 -11.03
C GLY A 119 1.78 21.33 -11.46
N ASN A 120 2.24 20.39 -10.64
CA ASN A 120 3.53 19.71 -10.79
C ASN A 120 3.53 18.52 -11.77
N VAL A 121 2.42 18.25 -12.47
CA VAL A 121 2.37 17.22 -13.52
C VAL A 121 2.79 17.84 -14.86
N LYS A 122 3.77 17.22 -15.54
CA LYS A 122 4.34 17.69 -16.81
C LYS A 122 3.26 17.81 -17.89
N SER A 123 3.41 18.78 -18.78
CA SER A 123 2.46 19.06 -19.86
C SER A 123 2.20 17.86 -20.78
N GLU A 124 3.23 17.05 -21.06
CA GLU A 124 3.08 15.82 -21.86
C GLU A 124 2.23 14.77 -21.14
N ASN A 125 2.45 14.57 -19.84
CA ASN A 125 1.60 13.69 -19.03
C ASN A 125 0.16 14.21 -18.96
N LYS A 126 -0.06 15.52 -18.78
CA LYS A 126 -1.40 16.13 -18.86
C LYS A 126 -2.08 15.87 -20.22
N LYS A 127 -1.35 15.98 -21.33
CA LYS A 127 -1.86 15.68 -22.67
C LYS A 127 -2.29 14.21 -22.80
N ASN A 128 -1.48 13.29 -22.29
CA ASN A 128 -1.78 11.86 -22.34
C ASN A 128 -2.95 11.48 -21.43
N LEU A 129 -3.07 12.07 -20.24
CA LEU A 129 -4.25 11.92 -19.37
C LEU A 129 -5.54 12.38 -20.07
N ARG A 130 -5.53 13.53 -20.76
CA ARG A 130 -6.71 14.01 -21.53
C ARG A 130 -7.13 13.03 -22.61
N LYS A 131 -6.19 12.41 -23.33
CA LYS A 131 -6.49 11.39 -24.35
C LYS A 131 -7.16 10.17 -23.73
N LEU A 132 -6.66 9.69 -22.59
CA LEU A 132 -7.21 8.52 -21.90
C LEU A 132 -8.62 8.79 -21.35
N LEU A 133 -8.88 9.99 -20.85
CA LEU A 133 -10.19 10.38 -20.32
C LEU A 133 -11.31 10.32 -21.35
N GLN A 134 -11.01 10.40 -22.66
CA GLN A 134 -12.02 10.26 -23.71
C GLN A 134 -12.68 8.87 -23.71
N TYR A 135 -11.97 7.83 -23.27
CA TYR A 135 -12.49 6.46 -23.14
C TYR A 135 -13.38 6.27 -21.91
N PHE A 136 -13.45 7.25 -21.00
CA PHE A 136 -14.24 7.20 -19.77
C PHE A 136 -15.50 8.08 -19.86
N SER A 137 -16.00 8.34 -21.07
CA SER A 137 -17.18 9.20 -21.30
C SER A 137 -18.45 8.66 -20.64
N SER A 138 -18.63 7.34 -20.62
CA SER A 138 -19.77 6.64 -19.99
C SER A 138 -19.58 6.37 -18.48
N VAL A 139 -18.46 6.81 -17.90
CA VAL A 139 -18.15 6.61 -16.48
C VAL A 139 -18.47 7.88 -15.71
N THR A 140 -19.18 7.76 -14.59
CA THR A 140 -19.62 8.88 -13.76
C THR A 140 -18.44 9.60 -13.11
N ASP A 141 -18.48 10.93 -13.09
CA ASP A 141 -17.53 11.75 -12.36
C ASP A 141 -17.85 11.72 -10.85
N ILE A 142 -16.84 11.40 -10.04
CA ILE A 142 -16.94 11.41 -8.58
C ILE A 142 -15.79 12.21 -7.97
N GLN A 143 -16.00 12.78 -6.79
CA GLN A 143 -14.91 13.46 -6.08
C GLN A 143 -13.92 12.45 -5.53
N PRO A 144 -12.61 12.77 -5.44
CA PRO A 144 -11.62 11.85 -4.89
C PRO A 144 -11.92 11.41 -3.44
N THR A 145 -12.58 12.26 -2.66
CA THR A 145 -13.02 12.00 -1.28
C THR A 145 -14.17 11.00 -1.18
N GLU A 146 -14.94 10.81 -2.26
CA GLU A 146 -16.07 9.88 -2.28
C GLU A 146 -15.62 8.43 -2.55
N ILE A 147 -14.38 8.24 -3.03
CA ILE A 147 -13.85 6.92 -3.39
C ILE A 147 -13.80 6.02 -2.16
N ARG A 148 -14.58 4.93 -2.21
CA ARG A 148 -14.58 3.86 -1.20
C ARG A 148 -13.57 2.79 -1.58
N TRP A 149 -12.31 2.98 -1.20
CA TRP A 149 -11.22 2.06 -1.57
C TRP A 149 -11.41 0.65 -1.02
N ASP A 150 -11.85 0.53 0.23
CA ASP A 150 -11.93 -0.76 0.94
C ASP A 150 -13.16 -1.60 0.53
N SER A 151 -14.13 -1.01 -0.18
CA SER A 151 -15.28 -1.76 -0.72
C SER A 151 -15.00 -2.37 -2.10
N MET A 152 -13.88 -2.04 -2.74
CA MET A 152 -13.52 -2.57 -4.06
C MET A 152 -13.02 -4.01 -3.95
N LYS A 153 -13.73 -4.93 -4.60
CA LYS A 153 -13.39 -6.36 -4.61
C LYS A 153 -12.60 -6.72 -5.86
N TYR A 154 -11.51 -7.45 -5.65
CA TYR A 154 -10.66 -7.97 -6.72
C TYR A 154 -10.87 -9.47 -6.92
N HIS A 155 -11.15 -9.87 -8.15
CA HIS A 155 -11.28 -11.26 -8.59
C HIS A 155 -10.56 -11.43 -9.93
N ARG A 156 -10.58 -12.64 -10.50
CA ARG A 156 -9.78 -12.98 -11.69
C ARG A 156 -10.02 -12.03 -12.88
N ASN A 157 -11.25 -11.54 -13.06
CA ASN A 157 -11.65 -10.72 -14.20
C ASN A 157 -11.23 -9.24 -14.09
N ASN A 158 -10.91 -8.76 -12.89
CA ASN A 158 -10.45 -7.38 -12.66
C ASN A 158 -9.09 -7.32 -11.96
N ALA A 159 -8.36 -8.44 -11.90
CA ALA A 159 -7.07 -8.53 -11.22
C ALA A 159 -6.05 -7.50 -11.72
N SER A 160 -6.13 -7.12 -13.01
CA SER A 160 -5.29 -6.08 -13.61
C SER A 160 -5.49 -4.69 -13.01
N TYR A 161 -6.64 -4.42 -12.40
CA TYR A 161 -6.92 -3.15 -11.73
C TYR A 161 -6.22 -3.02 -10.39
N ARG A 162 -5.79 -4.12 -9.75
CA ARG A 162 -5.25 -4.09 -8.39
C ARG A 162 -4.06 -3.13 -8.25
N MET A 163 -3.13 -3.18 -9.20
CA MET A 163 -2.00 -2.24 -9.20
C MET A 163 -2.47 -0.81 -9.47
N LEU A 164 -3.28 -0.61 -10.51
CA LEU A 164 -3.79 0.71 -10.89
C LEU A 164 -4.52 1.41 -9.74
N ILE A 165 -5.45 0.72 -9.08
CA ILE A 165 -6.21 1.26 -7.96
C ILE A 165 -5.29 1.51 -6.76
N GLY A 166 -4.29 0.66 -6.53
CA GLY A 166 -3.25 0.91 -5.53
C GLY A 166 -2.51 2.22 -5.75
N ILE A 167 -2.06 2.48 -6.98
CA ILE A 167 -1.41 3.74 -7.36
C ILE A 167 -2.39 4.92 -7.25
N CYS A 168 -3.65 4.74 -7.66
CA CYS A 168 -4.68 5.76 -7.51
C CYS A 168 -4.94 6.13 -6.05
N ARG A 169 -4.98 5.13 -5.15
CA ARG A 169 -5.14 5.33 -3.71
C ARG A 169 -4.01 6.17 -3.14
N LEU A 170 -2.75 5.82 -3.49
CA LEU A 170 -1.57 6.60 -3.11
C LEU A 170 -1.62 8.03 -3.66
N ALA A 171 -1.99 8.20 -4.93
CA ALA A 171 -2.08 9.51 -5.57
C ALA A 171 -3.14 10.40 -4.92
N VAL A 172 -4.34 9.87 -4.70
CA VAL A 172 -5.46 10.62 -4.09
C VAL A 172 -5.17 10.96 -2.64
N LYS A 173 -4.72 9.99 -1.83
CA LYS A 173 -4.40 10.24 -0.42
C LYS A 173 -3.25 11.22 -0.25
N GLY A 174 -2.22 11.15 -1.11
CA GLY A 174 -1.13 12.12 -1.11
C GLY A 174 -1.58 13.53 -1.52
N LEU A 175 -2.44 13.66 -2.54
CA LEU A 175 -2.89 14.96 -3.05
C LEU A 175 -3.91 15.67 -2.14
N LEU A 176 -4.82 14.95 -1.52
CA LEU A 176 -5.82 15.54 -0.61
C LEU A 176 -5.20 16.20 0.64
N LEU A 177 -3.97 15.82 1.00
CA LEU A 177 -3.24 16.41 2.14
C LEU A 177 -2.50 17.71 1.76
N THR A 178 -2.37 18.03 0.47
CA THR A 178 -1.63 19.21 -0.02
C THR A 178 -2.46 20.48 -0.13
N THR A 179 -3.76 20.43 0.15
CA THR A 179 -4.65 21.59 0.02
C THR A 179 -4.45 22.66 1.08
N ASP A 180 -3.72 22.38 2.16
CA ASP A 180 -3.29 23.38 3.14
C ASP A 180 -1.86 23.84 2.83
N ALA A 181 -1.76 25.03 2.21
CA ALA A 181 -0.55 25.84 2.05
C ALA A 181 0.68 25.18 1.38
N GLY A 182 0.60 24.89 0.08
CA GLY A 182 1.57 25.27 -0.99
C GLY A 182 3.08 24.96 -0.90
N THR A 183 3.65 24.56 0.22
CA THR A 183 5.09 24.33 0.43
C THR A 183 5.32 23.28 1.51
N HIS A 184 4.89 22.04 1.28
CA HIS A 184 5.13 20.95 2.24
C HIS A 184 5.77 19.71 1.60
N ARG A 185 6.70 19.12 2.38
CA ARG A 185 7.73 18.13 2.03
C ARG A 185 7.09 16.75 1.76
N LEU A 186 7.74 15.85 1.00
CA LEU A 186 7.25 14.45 0.85
C LEU A 186 7.06 13.75 2.20
N SER A 187 7.81 14.13 3.23
CA SER A 187 7.68 13.62 4.61
C SER A 187 6.40 14.07 5.33
N THR A 188 5.73 15.14 4.89
CA THR A 188 4.40 15.58 5.39
C THR A 188 3.26 15.14 4.46
N TRP A 189 3.60 14.60 3.28
CA TRP A 189 2.71 14.37 2.12
C TRP A 189 1.95 13.04 2.16
N LEU A 190 2.43 12.05 2.90
CA LEU A 190 1.81 10.73 3.00
C LEU A 190 1.55 10.45 4.48
N GLN A 191 0.28 10.32 4.88
CA GLN A 191 -0.01 9.70 6.18
C GLN A 191 0.70 8.34 6.28
N ASP A 192 1.20 8.03 7.48
CA ASP A 192 2.07 6.89 7.76
C ASP A 192 1.55 5.57 7.19
N GLU A 193 0.24 5.33 7.16
CA GLU A 193 -0.32 4.00 6.89
C GLU A 193 -0.12 3.47 5.46
N GLU A 194 -0.36 4.27 4.41
CA GLU A 194 -0.23 3.74 3.03
C GLU A 194 1.23 3.56 2.64
N MET A 195 2.11 4.44 3.13
CA MET A 195 3.55 4.29 2.94
C MET A 195 4.15 3.20 3.81
N TYR A 196 3.66 3.04 5.03
CA TYR A 196 3.96 1.89 5.86
C TYR A 196 3.61 0.60 5.12
N ARG A 197 2.38 0.48 4.60
CA ARG A 197 1.96 -0.71 3.84
C ARG A 197 2.79 -0.92 2.58
N LEU A 198 3.17 0.16 1.88
CA LEU A 198 4.06 0.07 0.74
C LEU A 198 5.45 -0.42 1.15
N TYR A 199 5.99 0.12 2.23
CA TYR A 199 7.30 -0.20 2.77
C TYR A 199 7.36 -1.65 3.28
N GLU A 200 6.40 -2.06 4.10
CA GLU A 200 6.19 -3.43 4.57
C GLU A 200 6.17 -4.40 3.39
N ARG A 201 5.29 -4.14 2.40
CA ARG A 201 5.14 -5.00 1.23
C ARG A 201 6.39 -5.01 0.36
N PHE A 202 7.09 -3.87 0.24
CA PHE A 202 8.36 -3.79 -0.45
C PHE A 202 9.39 -4.71 0.20
N VAL A 203 9.62 -4.59 1.51
CA VAL A 203 10.62 -5.38 2.23
C VAL A 203 10.28 -6.88 2.14
N LEU A 204 9.01 -7.25 2.32
CA LEU A 204 8.57 -8.64 2.15
C LEU A 204 8.84 -9.15 0.73
N SER A 205 8.42 -8.39 -0.29
CA SER A 205 8.56 -8.79 -1.69
C SER A 205 10.03 -8.82 -2.13
N TYR A 206 10.88 -7.99 -1.53
CA TYR A 206 12.33 -8.02 -1.73
C TYR A 206 12.90 -9.37 -1.34
N TYR A 207 12.66 -9.80 -0.09
CA TYR A 207 13.15 -11.09 0.37
C TYR A 207 12.53 -12.25 -0.41
N GLN A 208 11.23 -12.22 -0.71
CA GLN A 208 10.58 -13.28 -1.48
C GLN A 208 11.24 -13.52 -2.84
N GLN A 209 11.78 -12.46 -3.45
CA GLN A 209 12.43 -12.54 -4.74
C GLN A 209 13.92 -12.92 -4.65
N HIS A 210 14.67 -12.26 -3.75
CA HIS A 210 16.13 -12.36 -3.72
C HIS A 210 16.64 -13.40 -2.73
N HIS A 211 15.83 -13.75 -1.73
CA HIS A 211 16.17 -14.71 -0.69
C HIS A 211 15.06 -15.76 -0.47
N PRO A 212 14.59 -16.45 -1.53
CA PRO A 212 13.57 -17.50 -1.39
C PRO A 212 14.01 -18.66 -0.49
N GLU A 213 15.33 -18.89 -0.35
CA GLU A 213 15.92 -19.88 0.55
C GLU A 213 15.54 -19.67 2.02
N TYR A 214 15.15 -18.45 2.42
CA TYR A 214 14.70 -18.15 3.77
C TYR A 214 13.18 -18.22 3.95
N ALA A 215 12.45 -18.75 2.97
CA ALA A 215 10.98 -18.86 2.97
C ALA A 215 10.24 -17.60 3.48
N PRO A 216 10.46 -16.41 2.87
CA PRO A 216 9.98 -15.14 3.41
C PRO A 216 8.45 -15.02 3.38
N ARG A 217 7.84 -14.74 4.54
CA ARG A 217 6.38 -14.64 4.67
C ARG A 217 5.95 -13.81 5.88
N SER A 218 4.77 -13.22 5.82
CA SER A 218 4.05 -12.79 7.03
C SER A 218 3.53 -14.02 7.76
N SER A 219 3.91 -14.18 9.03
CA SER A 219 3.54 -15.36 9.83
C SER A 219 2.67 -14.95 11.03
N TYR A 220 1.68 -15.78 11.34
CA TYR A 220 1.01 -15.74 12.63
C TYR A 220 1.88 -16.40 13.69
N ILE A 221 1.95 -15.80 14.87
CA ILE A 221 2.63 -16.34 16.04
C ILE A 221 1.56 -16.70 17.07
N GLU A 222 1.61 -17.93 17.55
CA GLU A 222 0.74 -18.38 18.63
C GLU A 222 1.24 -17.85 19.97
N TRP A 223 0.32 -17.54 20.87
CA TRP A 223 0.66 -17.24 22.25
C TRP A 223 1.29 -18.45 22.93
N ASP A 224 2.35 -18.21 23.69
CA ASP A 224 2.97 -19.20 24.57
C ASP A 224 2.24 -19.19 25.92
N LEU A 225 1.15 -19.94 26.00
CA LEU A 225 0.25 -19.97 27.15
C LEU A 225 0.54 -21.18 28.04
N TRP A 226 0.33 -21.00 29.34
CA TRP A 226 0.22 -22.14 30.25
C TRP A 226 -1.20 -22.73 30.13
N ASN A 227 -1.30 -24.01 29.75
CA ASN A 227 -2.55 -24.78 29.58
C ASN A 227 -3.44 -24.33 28.39
N ASP A 228 -4.59 -24.98 28.22
CA ASP A 228 -5.63 -24.67 27.23
C ASP A 228 -6.43 -23.42 27.62
N ALA A 229 -5.75 -22.29 27.84
CA ALA A 229 -6.39 -21.03 28.18
C ALA A 229 -7.23 -20.50 27.01
N ASP A 230 -8.38 -19.88 27.32
CA ASP A 230 -9.26 -19.29 26.31
C ASP A 230 -8.54 -18.16 25.53
N MET A 231 -8.38 -18.37 24.23
CA MET A 231 -7.68 -17.45 23.32
C MET A 231 -8.62 -16.38 22.74
N THR A 232 -9.92 -16.42 23.03
CA THR A 232 -10.96 -15.60 22.36
C THR A 232 -10.66 -14.10 22.38
N TYR A 233 -10.09 -13.60 23.47
CA TYR A 233 -9.81 -12.17 23.67
C TYR A 233 -8.34 -11.80 23.49
N LEU A 234 -7.47 -12.76 23.16
CA LEU A 234 -6.07 -12.48 22.92
C LEU A 234 -5.88 -11.87 21.53
N PRO A 235 -5.09 -10.78 21.40
CA PRO A 235 -4.86 -10.19 20.11
C PRO A 235 -4.04 -11.13 19.24
N THR A 236 -4.38 -11.18 17.95
CA THR A 236 -3.64 -11.97 16.98
C THR A 236 -2.27 -11.36 16.74
N MET A 237 -1.21 -12.14 16.96
CA MET A 237 0.16 -11.73 16.61
C MET A 237 0.44 -12.11 15.16
N LYS A 238 0.56 -11.10 14.30
CA LYS A 238 0.96 -11.27 12.91
C LYS A 238 2.20 -10.43 12.65
N THR A 239 3.24 -11.08 12.15
CA THR A 239 4.49 -10.43 11.76
C THR A 239 4.37 -9.83 10.36
N ASP A 240 5.07 -8.73 10.13
CA ASP A 240 5.25 -8.17 8.79
C ASP A 240 6.03 -9.16 7.91
N ILE A 241 7.25 -9.52 8.35
CA ILE A 241 8.13 -10.47 7.66
C ILE A 241 8.75 -11.45 8.67
N THR A 242 8.76 -12.73 8.31
CA THR A 242 9.55 -13.77 8.95
C THR A 242 10.43 -14.43 7.91
N LEU A 243 11.73 -14.50 8.18
CA LEU A 243 12.71 -15.29 7.45
C LEU A 243 13.09 -16.51 8.30
N SER A 244 13.25 -17.68 7.69
CA SER A 244 13.56 -18.94 8.37
C SER A 244 14.74 -19.65 7.71
N CYS A 245 15.72 -20.08 8.50
CA CYS A 245 16.86 -20.87 8.02
C CYS A 245 17.15 -21.99 9.01
N GLY A 246 16.80 -23.23 8.65
CA GLY A 246 16.86 -24.36 9.58
C GLY A 246 15.97 -24.13 10.80
N ASP A 247 16.57 -24.13 11.99
CA ASP A 247 15.89 -23.84 13.25
C ASP A 247 15.92 -22.35 13.66
N LYS A 248 16.63 -21.51 12.91
CA LYS A 248 16.69 -20.07 13.15
C LYS A 248 15.53 -19.35 12.48
N LYS A 249 15.00 -18.34 13.17
CA LYS A 249 14.00 -17.40 12.62
C LYS A 249 14.42 -15.96 12.86
N LEU A 250 14.29 -15.12 11.83
CA LEU A 250 14.44 -13.68 11.93
C LEU A 250 13.08 -13.03 11.67
N ILE A 251 12.53 -12.38 12.68
CA ILE A 251 11.28 -11.62 12.59
C ILE A 251 11.65 -10.18 12.32
N ILE A 252 11.17 -9.61 11.22
CA ILE A 252 11.38 -8.21 10.85
C ILE A 252 10.04 -7.51 10.95
N ASP A 253 9.99 -6.47 11.77
CA ASP A 253 8.86 -5.58 11.96
C ASP A 253 9.26 -4.22 11.40
N THR A 254 8.57 -3.81 10.34
CA THR A 254 8.90 -2.60 9.60
C THR A 254 8.22 -1.40 10.23
N LYS A 255 8.84 -0.22 10.13
CA LYS A 255 8.27 1.02 10.66
C LYS A 255 8.54 2.16 9.68
N TYR A 256 7.49 2.89 9.33
CA TYR A 256 7.57 4.07 8.48
C TYR A 256 6.96 5.24 9.26
N TYR A 257 7.84 6.12 9.77
CA TYR A 257 7.43 7.27 10.56
C TYR A 257 8.24 8.50 10.13
N GLY A 258 7.66 9.69 10.33
CA GLY A 258 8.41 10.95 10.30
C GLY A 258 9.48 11.04 11.39
N HIS A 259 9.32 10.28 12.49
CA HIS A 259 10.26 10.23 13.61
C HIS A 259 10.61 8.80 14.04
N THR A 260 11.89 8.47 14.14
CA THR A 260 12.39 7.14 14.55
C THR A 260 12.79 7.07 16.02
N MET A 261 12.82 8.23 16.70
CA MET A 261 13.19 8.38 18.10
C MET A 261 12.10 9.13 18.88
N GLN A 262 11.96 8.80 20.17
CA GLN A 262 11.08 9.49 21.11
C GLN A 262 11.90 10.50 21.92
N VAL A 263 11.52 11.78 21.85
CA VAL A 263 12.15 12.85 22.63
C VAL A 263 11.28 13.17 23.84
N ASN A 264 11.87 13.09 25.03
CA ASN A 264 11.23 13.54 26.26
C ASN A 264 11.81 14.90 26.67
N THR A 265 11.07 15.97 26.38
CA THR A 265 11.48 17.35 26.61
C THR A 265 11.65 17.71 28.08
N ARG A 266 10.94 17.02 29.00
CA ARG A 266 11.05 17.28 30.45
C ARG A 266 12.35 16.73 31.04
N TYR A 267 12.89 15.66 30.47
CA TYR A 267 14.09 14.98 30.96
C TYR A 267 15.28 15.08 30.00
N ASN A 268 15.16 15.90 28.94
CA ASN A 268 16.14 16.07 27.87
C ASN A 268 16.78 14.73 27.39
N SER A 269 15.93 13.72 27.22
CA SER A 269 16.36 12.38 26.80
C SER A 269 15.75 11.98 25.47
N THR A 270 16.51 11.21 24.71
CA THR A 270 16.09 10.65 23.42
C THR A 270 16.21 9.14 23.51
N THR A 271 15.09 8.43 23.37
CA THR A 271 15.02 6.97 23.46
C THR A 271 14.39 6.38 22.20
N PHE A 272 14.55 5.08 21.99
CA PHE A 272 13.77 4.38 20.97
C PHE A 272 12.28 4.37 21.33
N ILE A 273 11.43 4.19 20.31
CA ILE A 273 9.98 4.07 20.48
C ILE A 273 9.67 2.76 21.21
N SER A 274 9.24 2.88 22.47
CA SER A 274 9.04 1.74 23.37
C SER A 274 7.98 0.75 22.87
N SER A 275 6.88 1.24 22.28
CA SER A 275 5.83 0.38 21.73
C SER A 275 6.34 -0.60 20.68
N ASN A 276 7.27 -0.16 19.83
CA ASN A 276 7.86 -0.99 18.79
C ASN A 276 8.76 -2.07 19.41
N ILE A 277 9.56 -1.69 20.42
CA ILE A 277 10.40 -2.63 21.17
C ILE A 277 9.53 -3.69 21.86
N TYR A 278 8.44 -3.28 22.50
CA TYR A 278 7.52 -4.22 23.17
C TYR A 278 6.85 -5.16 22.18
N GLN A 279 6.46 -4.67 21.01
CA GLN A 279 5.86 -5.48 19.95
C GLN A 279 6.85 -6.55 19.45
N ILE A 280 8.06 -6.15 19.01
CA ILE A 280 9.04 -7.12 18.50
C ILE A 280 9.50 -8.09 19.58
N TYR A 281 9.67 -7.63 20.83
CA TYR A 281 10.01 -8.49 21.95
C TYR A 281 8.92 -9.55 22.17
N THR A 282 7.65 -9.16 22.14
CA THR A 282 6.52 -10.07 22.28
C THR A 282 6.53 -11.14 21.18
N TYR A 283 6.75 -10.74 19.92
CA TYR A 283 6.85 -11.68 18.80
C TYR A 283 8.01 -12.66 18.96
N VAL A 284 9.20 -12.15 19.30
CA VAL A 284 10.40 -12.98 19.47
C VAL A 284 10.21 -13.99 20.60
N LYS A 285 9.74 -13.57 21.78
CA LYS A 285 9.58 -14.49 22.93
C LYS A 285 8.52 -15.55 22.70
N ASN A 286 7.37 -15.21 22.10
CA ASN A 286 6.33 -16.20 21.81
C ASN A 286 6.73 -17.15 20.66
N SER A 287 7.64 -16.73 19.77
CA SER A 287 8.20 -17.61 18.73
C SER A 287 9.32 -18.52 19.26
N ASP A 288 10.09 -18.07 20.26
CA ASP A 288 11.15 -18.83 20.94
C ASP A 288 10.67 -19.44 22.28
N LYS A 289 9.61 -20.24 22.25
CA LYS A 289 8.95 -20.82 23.44
C LYS A 289 9.93 -21.52 24.39
N SER A 290 10.95 -22.20 23.85
CA SER A 290 11.96 -22.91 24.64
C SER A 290 13.18 -22.06 25.02
N SER A 291 13.16 -20.74 24.77
CA SER A 291 14.25 -19.80 25.06
C SER A 291 15.62 -20.26 24.52
N THR A 292 15.62 -20.74 23.29
CA THR A 292 16.81 -21.30 22.62
C THR A 292 17.80 -20.25 22.15
N GLY A 293 17.36 -18.98 22.04
CA GLY A 293 18.14 -17.91 21.43
C GLY A 293 18.17 -17.97 19.90
N LYS A 294 17.44 -18.91 19.27
CA LYS A 294 17.42 -19.13 17.82
C LYS A 294 16.34 -18.31 17.10
N VAL A 295 15.64 -17.43 17.81
CA VAL A 295 14.80 -16.40 17.20
C VAL A 295 15.42 -15.04 17.47
N ALA A 296 15.53 -14.23 16.42
CA ALA A 296 15.94 -12.84 16.50
C ALA A 296 14.86 -11.91 15.95
N GLY A 297 14.86 -10.67 16.43
CA GLY A 297 13.95 -9.61 15.99
C GLY A 297 14.72 -8.45 15.37
N VAL A 298 14.16 -7.83 14.33
CA VAL A 298 14.64 -6.59 13.72
C VAL A 298 13.49 -5.59 13.66
N LEU A 299 13.69 -4.43 14.27
CA LEU A 299 12.89 -3.24 13.98
C LEU A 299 13.58 -2.49 12.83
N LEU A 300 12.94 -2.46 11.67
CA LEU A 300 13.48 -1.84 10.47
C LEU A 300 12.76 -0.54 10.15
N TYR A 301 13.39 0.58 10.49
CA TYR A 301 12.86 1.92 10.27
C TYR A 301 13.21 2.43 8.88
N ALA A 302 12.27 3.07 8.18
CA ALA A 302 12.58 3.87 6.99
C ALA A 302 13.13 5.23 7.42
N LYS A 303 14.36 5.58 7.02
CA LYS A 303 14.90 6.94 7.20
C LYS A 303 14.31 7.88 6.17
N THR A 304 13.90 9.06 6.63
CA THR A 304 13.54 10.17 5.76
C THR A 304 14.46 11.35 6.00
N ASP A 305 14.31 12.07 7.11
CA ASP A 305 14.99 13.36 7.34
C ASP A 305 15.80 13.44 8.66
N GLU A 306 15.84 12.40 9.49
CA GLU A 306 16.46 12.46 10.82
C GLU A 306 17.99 12.31 10.81
N GLU A 307 18.69 13.09 11.64
CA GLU A 307 20.15 12.98 11.77
C GLU A 307 20.57 11.73 12.55
N ILE A 308 19.88 11.44 13.65
CA ILE A 308 20.14 10.28 14.50
C ILE A 308 19.17 9.18 14.13
N THR A 309 19.71 8.01 13.77
CA THR A 309 18.91 6.85 13.39
C THR A 309 19.38 5.58 14.10
N PRO A 310 18.47 4.69 14.52
CA PRO A 310 18.85 3.45 15.17
C PRO A 310 19.73 2.57 14.29
N ASN A 311 20.91 2.18 14.81
CA ASN A 311 21.73 1.11 14.26
C ASN A 311 22.42 0.36 15.40
N ASN A 312 21.62 -0.36 16.19
CA ASN A 312 22.09 -1.03 17.39
C ASN A 312 21.61 -2.49 17.45
N ASP A 313 22.40 -3.32 18.10
CA ASP A 313 22.10 -4.72 18.37
C ASP A 313 22.10 -4.95 19.88
N PHE A 314 21.04 -5.57 20.40
CA PHE A 314 20.86 -5.86 21.81
C PHE A 314 20.64 -7.35 22.03
N ASN A 315 21.10 -7.87 23.17
CA ASN A 315 20.64 -9.15 23.70
C ASN A 315 19.58 -8.87 24.77
N ILE A 316 18.33 -9.19 24.47
CA ILE A 316 17.19 -8.95 25.37
C ILE A 316 16.53 -10.29 25.66
N GLY A 317 16.57 -10.72 26.91
CA GLY A 317 15.93 -11.97 27.34
C GLY A 317 16.49 -13.23 26.66
N GLY A 318 17.76 -13.22 26.25
CA GLY A 318 18.45 -14.32 25.56
C GLY A 318 18.36 -14.28 24.03
N ASN A 319 17.59 -13.35 23.46
CA ASN A 319 17.38 -13.22 22.02
C ASN A 319 18.05 -11.95 21.49
N ARG A 320 18.52 -12.01 20.23
CA ARG A 320 19.02 -10.82 19.53
C ARG A 320 17.85 -9.95 19.09
N ILE A 321 17.86 -8.68 19.48
CA ILE A 321 16.93 -7.65 18.98
C ILE A 321 17.76 -6.52 18.38
N SER A 322 17.56 -6.28 17.09
CA SER A 322 18.26 -5.29 16.29
C SER A 322 17.33 -4.12 15.99
N LEU A 323 17.83 -2.90 16.12
CA LEU A 323 17.17 -1.69 15.62
C LEU A 323 18.01 -1.17 14.47
N LYS A 324 17.46 -1.22 13.27
CA LYS A 324 18.14 -0.88 12.02
C LYS A 324 17.33 0.15 11.27
N THR A 325 18.02 0.94 10.47
CA THR A 325 17.41 1.98 9.67
C THR A 325 17.83 1.82 8.21
N LEU A 326 16.87 1.84 7.32
CA LEU A 326 17.06 1.79 5.88
C LEU A 326 16.94 3.20 5.30
N ASP A 327 18.04 3.74 4.75
CA ASP A 327 18.05 5.11 4.22
C ASP A 327 17.55 5.20 2.79
N LEU A 328 16.28 5.59 2.63
CA LEU A 328 15.61 5.67 1.34
C LEU A 328 16.09 6.84 0.46
N ASN A 329 17.01 7.68 0.94
CA ASN A 329 17.68 8.71 0.15
C ASN A 329 18.94 8.21 -0.57
N ARG A 330 19.46 7.05 -0.20
CA ARG A 330 20.68 6.48 -0.79
C ARG A 330 20.45 5.95 -2.20
N GLU A 331 21.53 5.62 -2.88
CA GLU A 331 21.45 4.86 -4.12
C GLU A 331 20.79 3.51 -3.86
N TRP A 332 20.01 3.03 -4.83
CA TRP A 332 19.22 1.80 -4.67
C TRP A 332 20.08 0.59 -4.28
N HIS A 333 21.30 0.51 -4.81
CA HIS A 333 22.23 -0.58 -4.47
C HIS A 333 22.59 -0.61 -2.98
N SER A 334 22.79 0.55 -2.34
CA SER A 334 23.07 0.62 -0.90
C SER A 334 21.87 0.19 -0.06
N ILE A 335 20.65 0.51 -0.52
CA ILE A 335 19.41 0.07 0.14
C ILE A 335 19.31 -1.46 0.09
N THR A 336 19.58 -2.07 -1.07
CA THR A 336 19.54 -3.53 -1.21
C THR A 336 20.63 -4.21 -0.40
N GLU A 337 21.85 -3.65 -0.37
CA GLU A 337 22.95 -4.16 0.45
C GLU A 337 22.62 -4.13 1.95
N GLU A 338 21.99 -3.06 2.43
CA GLU A 338 21.52 -2.97 3.83
C GLU A 338 20.48 -4.04 4.17
N LEU A 339 19.58 -4.38 3.24
CA LEU A 339 18.62 -5.47 3.40
C LEU A 339 19.33 -6.84 3.43
N ASP A 340 20.25 -7.10 2.50
CA ASP A 340 21.00 -8.36 2.42
C ASP A 340 21.80 -8.61 3.71
N ASN A 341 22.39 -7.54 4.27
CA ASN A 341 23.14 -7.60 5.52
C ASN A 341 22.30 -8.03 6.73
N LEU A 342 20.97 -7.87 6.72
CA LEU A 342 20.11 -8.37 7.79
C LEU A 342 20.08 -9.90 7.84
N CYS A 343 20.31 -10.58 6.71
CA CYS A 343 20.34 -12.04 6.61
C CYS A 343 21.59 -12.65 7.25
N ALA A 344 22.68 -11.88 7.44
CA ALA A 344 23.97 -12.41 7.91
C ALA A 344 23.87 -13.20 9.24
N TRP A 345 22.93 -12.83 10.12
CA TRP A 345 22.71 -13.57 11.36
C TRP A 345 22.11 -14.97 11.13
N LEU A 346 21.25 -15.15 10.13
CA LEU A 346 20.71 -16.47 9.78
C LEU A 346 21.85 -17.42 9.38
N ASP A 347 22.80 -16.92 8.59
CA ASP A 347 23.95 -17.69 8.09
C ASP A 347 25.04 -18.00 9.13
N SER A 348 25.04 -17.31 10.27
CA SER A 348 26.14 -17.32 11.26
C SER A 348 26.48 -18.67 11.94
N ASN A 349 25.97 -19.82 11.47
CA ASN A 349 26.38 -21.17 11.92
C ASN A 349 26.22 -22.22 10.78
N LYS A 350 26.43 -21.85 9.51
CA LYS A 350 26.62 -22.84 8.42
C LYS A 350 27.99 -23.51 8.53
#